data_AF-A0A355WN80-F1
#
_entry.id   AF-A0A355WN80-F1
#
_cell.length_a   1.000
_cell.length_b   1.000
_cell.length_c   1.000
_cell.angle_alpha   90.00
_cell.angle_beta   90.00
_cell.angle_gamma   90.00
#
_symmetry.space_group_name_H-M   'P 1'
#
loop_
_entity.id
_entity.type
_entity.pdbx_description
1 polymer ?
#
loop_
_entity_poly.entity_id
_entity_poly.type
_entity_poly.pdbx_seq_one_letter_code
_entity_poly.pdbx_strand_id
1 'polypeptide(L)'
;EVAGPMGQLQRSISSGYGYAAIIVAYMGGLNPIGIIVSSFLISVIYIGGDSATVTAGLPVAAVEVFQGFLLVFYLLTFTSIRYRISISKPHSKGTK
;
A
#
# COMPACT_ATOMS: atom_id res chain seq x y z
N GLU A 1 16.81 -5.57 -30.38
CA GLU A 1 16.60 -4.71 -31.55
C GLU A 1 15.80 -3.48 -31.12
N VAL A 2 16.05 -2.34 -31.76
CA VAL A 2 15.53 -0.99 -31.46
C VAL A 2 16.29 -0.25 -30.34
N ALA A 3 17.52 0.14 -30.67
CA ALA A 3 18.13 1.36 -30.15
C ALA A 3 17.53 2.55 -30.93
N GLY A 4 16.62 3.29 -30.31
CA GLY A 4 16.08 4.57 -30.82
C GLY A 4 16.84 5.76 -30.22
N PRO A 5 17.06 6.87 -30.97
CA PRO A 5 17.95 7.95 -30.60
C PRO A 5 17.25 8.95 -29.67
N MET A 6 16.96 8.54 -28.43
CA MET A 6 16.66 9.42 -27.30
C MET A 6 16.91 8.58 -26.05
N GLY A 7 17.98 8.89 -25.32
CA GLY A 7 18.40 8.24 -24.07
C GLY A 7 17.44 8.45 -22.90
N GLN A 8 16.14 8.52 -23.14
CA GLN A 8 15.15 8.27 -22.12
C GLN A 8 14.85 6.79 -22.21
N LEU A 9 15.35 6.03 -21.22
CA LEU A 9 14.58 4.88 -20.73
C LEU A 9 13.15 5.40 -20.67
N GLN A 10 12.28 4.92 -21.56
CA GLN A 10 10.85 5.00 -21.34
C GLN A 10 10.66 4.17 -20.08
N ARG A 11 10.94 4.78 -18.92
CA ARG A 11 10.43 4.38 -17.63
C ARG A 11 8.94 4.66 -17.76
N SER A 12 8.26 3.82 -18.56
CA SER A 12 6.92 3.37 -18.24
C SER A 12 7.03 2.61 -16.92
N ILE A 13 7.44 3.32 -15.85
CA ILE A 13 6.89 3.13 -14.53
C ILE A 13 5.41 3.30 -14.83
N SER A 14 4.72 2.17 -14.99
CA SER A 14 3.31 2.18 -15.30
C SER A 14 2.65 3.00 -14.20
N SER A 15 2.21 4.22 -14.54
CA SER A 15 1.97 5.31 -13.59
C SER A 15 0.88 4.97 -12.56
N GLY A 16 0.13 3.89 -12.77
CA GLY A 16 -0.84 3.33 -11.81
C GLY A 16 -0.40 2.04 -11.09
N TYR A 17 0.48 1.22 -11.66
CA TYR A 17 0.89 -0.06 -11.03
C TYR A 17 1.99 0.10 -9.98
N GLY A 18 2.75 1.19 -10.03
CA GLY A 18 3.78 1.48 -9.02
C GLY A 18 3.20 1.62 -7.61
N TYR A 19 1.99 2.18 -7.48
CA TYR A 19 1.32 2.32 -6.19
C TYR A 19 0.92 0.96 -5.61
N ALA A 20 0.29 0.10 -6.41
CA ALA A 20 -0.03 -1.27 -6.00
C ALA A 20 1.23 -2.05 -5.60
N ALA A 21 2.35 -1.86 -6.31
CA ALA A 21 3.64 -2.47 -5.98
C ALA A 21 4.19 -2.00 -4.61
N ILE A 22 4.02 -0.72 -4.26
CA ILE A 22 4.38 -0.20 -2.93
C ILE A 22 3.55 -0.89 -1.85
N ILE A 23 2.23 -1.04 -2.07
CA ILE A 23 1.34 -1.71 -1.12
C ILE A 23 1.79 -3.16 -0.89
N VAL A 24 2.01 -3.91 -1.97
CA VAL A 24 2.46 -5.31 -1.90
C VAL A 24 3.81 -5.43 -1.19
N ALA A 25 4.75 -4.52 -1.45
CA ALA A 25 6.07 -4.53 -0.82
C ALA A 25 5.98 -4.29 0.70
N TYR A 26 5.15 -3.34 1.13
CA TYR A 26 4.92 -3.06 2.55
C TYR A 26 4.16 -4.19 3.25
N MET A 27 3.12 -4.71 2.61
CA MET A 27 2.31 -5.79 3.17
C MET A 27 3.07 -7.11 3.22
N GLY A 28 3.94 -7.37 2.24
CA GLY A 28 4.81 -8.56 2.18
C GLY A 28 6.05 -8.47 3.06
N GLY A 29 6.33 -7.30 3.66
CA GLY A 29 7.42 -7.12 4.63
C GLY A 29 8.80 -7.52 4.10
N LEU A 30 9.10 -7.27 2.81
CA LEU A 30 10.35 -7.64 2.11
C LEU A 30 10.65 -9.16 2.07
N ASN A 31 9.69 -10.02 2.42
CA ASN A 31 9.84 -11.47 2.36
C ASN A 31 9.20 -12.03 1.07
N PRO A 32 9.87 -12.92 0.32
CA PRO A 32 9.37 -13.39 -0.97
C PRO A 32 8.01 -14.11 -0.85
N ILE A 33 7.81 -14.90 0.20
CA ILE A 33 6.53 -15.58 0.47
C ILE A 33 5.44 -14.56 0.80
N GLY A 34 5.77 -13.54 1.61
CA GLY A 34 4.85 -12.46 1.95
C GLY A 34 4.43 -11.64 0.72
N ILE A 35 5.35 -11.41 -0.22
CA ILE A 35 5.09 -10.72 -1.48
C ILE A 35 4.10 -11.51 -2.34
N ILE A 36 4.24 -12.85 -2.43
CA ILE A 36 3.32 -13.69 -3.23
C ILE A 36 1.90 -13.65 -2.65
N VAL A 37 1.76 -13.78 -1.34
CA VAL A 37 0.44 -13.71 -0.69
C VAL A 37 -0.16 -12.31 -0.85
N SER A 38 0.67 -11.28 -0.68
CA SER A 38 0.23 -9.90 -0.79
C SER A 38 -0.17 -9.50 -2.22
N SER A 39 0.57 -9.96 -3.22
CA SER A 39 0.25 -9.71 -4.63
C SER A 39 -1.02 -10.44 -5.04
N PHE A 40 -1.24 -11.67 -4.56
CA PHE A 40 -2.50 -12.37 -4.77
C PHE A 40 -3.69 -11.57 -4.22
N LEU A 41 -3.58 -11.10 -2.98
CA LEU A 41 -4.63 -10.30 -2.35
C LEU A 41 -4.89 -9.00 -3.12
N ILE A 42 -3.84 -8.28 -3.54
CA ILE A 42 -3.99 -7.05 -4.32
C ILE A 42 -4.61 -7.32 -5.69
N SER A 43 -4.26 -8.42 -6.35
CA SER A 43 -4.85 -8.81 -7.64
C SER A 43 -6.35 -9.09 -7.52
N VAL A 44 -6.78 -9.79 -6.47
CA VAL A 44 -8.20 -10.03 -6.21
C VAL A 44 -8.95 -8.72 -6.00
N ILE A 45 -8.38 -7.77 -5.26
CA ILE A 45 -9.01 -6.47 -5.01
C ILE A 45 -9.03 -5.61 -6.27
N TYR A 46 -8.00 -5.69 -7.11
CA TYR A 46 -7.95 -4.96 -8.37
C TYR A 46 -9.03 -5.44 -9.35
N ILE A 47 -9.10 -6.75 -9.58
CA ILE A 47 -10.08 -7.37 -10.50
C ILE A 47 -11.50 -7.28 -9.92
N GLY A 48 -11.65 -7.49 -8.61
CA GLY A 48 -12.92 -7.34 -7.92
C GLY A 48 -13.39 -5.88 -7.90
N GLY A 49 -12.47 -4.93 -7.77
CA GLY A 49 -12.72 -3.50 -7.86
C GLY A 49 -13.19 -3.10 -9.26
N ASP A 50 -12.52 -3.57 -10.31
CA ASP A 50 -12.93 -3.36 -11.70
C ASP A 50 -14.31 -3.99 -11.99
N SER A 51 -14.60 -5.16 -11.41
CA SER A 51 -15.94 -5.76 -11.49
C SER A 51 -16.99 -4.93 -10.75
N ALA A 52 -16.62 -4.31 -9.63
CA ALA A 52 -17.51 -3.45 -8.83
C ALA A 52 -17.75 -2.09 -9.49
N THR A 53 -16.79 -1.52 -10.20
CA THR A 53 -17.01 -0.29 -10.99
C THR A 53 -18.01 -0.57 -12.12
N VAL A 54 -17.90 -1.71 -12.79
CA VAL A 54 -18.82 -2.13 -13.87
C VAL A 54 -20.22 -2.48 -13.34
N THR A 55 -20.30 -3.22 -12.24
CA THR A 55 -21.59 -3.76 -11.74
C THR A 55 -22.35 -2.78 -10.85
N ALA A 56 -21.64 -2.05 -9.98
CA ALA A 56 -22.25 -1.12 -9.03
C ALA A 56 -22.18 0.36 -9.49
N GLY A 57 -21.60 0.63 -10.67
CA GLY A 57 -21.47 1.99 -11.21
C GLY A 57 -20.55 2.89 -10.38
N LEU A 58 -19.66 2.31 -9.57
CA LEU A 58 -18.76 3.06 -8.70
C LEU A 58 -17.66 3.74 -9.53
N PRO A 59 -17.23 4.96 -9.15
CA PRO A 59 -16.12 5.63 -9.81
C PRO A 59 -14.82 4.86 -9.59
N VAL A 60 -13.95 4.81 -10.60
CA VAL A 60 -12.63 4.14 -10.53
C VAL A 60 -11.79 4.64 -9.35
N ALA A 61 -11.92 5.92 -9.01
CA ALA A 61 -11.26 6.52 -7.84
C ALA A 61 -11.61 5.81 -6.52
N ALA A 62 -12.80 5.20 -6.39
CA ALA A 62 -13.18 4.47 -5.18
C ALA A 62 -12.32 3.22 -4.96
N VAL A 63 -11.94 2.53 -6.05
CA VAL A 63 -11.06 1.35 -6.01
C VAL A 63 -9.64 1.75 -5.60
N GLU A 64 -9.14 2.87 -6.12
CA GLU A 64 -7.82 3.40 -5.76
C GLU A 64 -7.76 3.87 -4.30
N VAL A 65 -8.80 4.58 -3.86
CA VAL A 65 -8.95 5.02 -2.46
C VAL A 65 -9.01 3.82 -1.52
N PHE A 66 -9.74 2.76 -1.89
CA PHE A 66 -9.82 1.53 -1.10
C PHE A 66 -8.45 0.83 -0.97
N GLN A 67 -7.68 0.76 -2.07
CA GLN A 67 -6.31 0.25 -2.03
C GLN A 67 -5.42 1.05 -1.06
N GLY A 68 -5.58 2.38 -1.02
CA GLY A 68 -4.84 3.20 -0.07
C GLY A 68 -5.28 3.06 1.37
N PHE A 69 -6.58 2.91 1.61
CA PHE A 69 -7.07 2.60 2.95
C PHE A 69 -6.48 1.29 3.48
N LEU A 70 -6.38 0.24 2.65
CA LEU A 70 -5.74 -1.02 3.05
C LEU A 70 -4.32 -0.81 3.55
N LEU A 71 -3.51 -0.05 2.81
CA LEU A 71 -2.13 0.24 3.22
C LEU A 71 -2.09 1.00 4.56
N VAL A 72 -2.92 2.02 4.71
CA VAL A 72 -2.99 2.82 5.95
C VAL A 72 -3.41 1.95 7.13
N PHE A 73 -4.47 1.14 7.00
CA PHE A 73 -4.92 0.24 8.05
C PHE A 73 -3.87 -0.82 8.39
N TYR A 74 -3.20 -1.38 7.39
CA TYR A 74 -2.10 -2.33 7.59
C TYR A 74 -0.96 -1.68 8.39
N LEU A 75 -0.48 -0.51 7.96
CA LEU A 75 0.61 0.21 8.64
C LEU A 75 0.23 0.63 10.04
N LEU A 76 -1.01 1.08 10.24
CA LEU A 76 -1.53 1.48 11.54
C LEU A 76 -1.58 0.28 12.49
N THR A 77 -2.14 -0.84 12.04
CA THR A 77 -2.18 -2.09 12.82
C THR A 77 -0.78 -2.59 13.14
N PHE A 78 0.11 -2.63 12.14
CA PHE A 78 1.49 -3.06 12.29
C PHE A 78 2.26 -2.19 13.28
N THR A 79 2.08 -0.87 13.20
CA THR A 79 2.67 0.10 14.12
C THR A 79 2.10 -0.06 15.51
N SER A 80 0.78 -0.15 15.67
CA SER A 80 0.13 -0.30 16.97
C SER A 80 0.52 -1.59 17.68
N ILE A 81 0.76 -2.68 16.95
CA ILE A 81 1.21 -3.95 17.56
C ILE A 81 2.68 -3.86 17.98
N ARG A 82 3.55 -3.29 17.14
CA ARG A 82 5.00 -3.21 17.43
C ARG A 82 5.36 -2.12 18.43
N TYR A 83 4.61 -1.02 18.45
CA TYR A 83 4.84 0.09 19.35
C TYR A 83 3.95 -0.07 20.58
N ARG A 84 4.52 -0.62 21.68
CA ARG A 84 3.89 -0.53 23.01
C ARG A 84 3.77 0.96 23.34
N ILE A 85 2.55 1.49 23.27
CA ILE A 85 2.26 2.88 23.64
C ILE A 85 2.55 3.04 25.14
N SER A 86 3.79 3.42 25.49
CA SER A 86 4.15 3.78 26.85
C SER A 86 3.82 5.25 27.06
N ILE A 87 2.63 5.51 27.58
CA ILE A 87 2.23 6.84 28.05
C ILE A 87 3.04 7.12 29.32
N SER A 88 4.25 7.64 29.17
CA SER A 88 5.05 8.11 30.30
C SER A 88 4.34 9.31 30.93
N LYS A 89 3.78 9.12 32.12
CA LYS A 89 3.19 10.20 32.92
C LYS A 89 4.25 11.29 33.15
N PRO A 90 3.94 12.58 32.96
CA PRO A 90 4.88 13.64 33.28
C PRO A 90 5.15 13.63 34.80
N HIS A 91 6.41 13.39 35.14
CA HIS A 91 6.90 13.45 36.52
C HIS A 91 6.89 14.91 36.98
N SER A 92 5.83 15.29 37.70
CA SER A 92 5.76 16.57 38.41
C SER A 92 6.78 16.55 39.55
N LYS A 93 7.94 17.17 39.34
CA LYS A 93 8.91 17.42 40.40
C LYS A 93 8.33 18.49 41.33
N GLY A 94 7.86 18.06 42.50
CA GLY A 94 7.58 18.94 43.63
C GLY A 94 8.89 19.43 44.24
N THR A 95 9.15 20.73 44.11
CA THR A 95 10.21 21.45 44.80
C THR A 95 9.77 21.71 46.24
N LYS A 96 10.47 21.14 47.23
CA LYS A 96 10.67 21.74 48.56
C LYS A 96 11.99 21.24 49.14
#